data_AF-A0A1Q7P4P7-F1
#
_entry.id   AF-A0A1Q7P4P7-F1
#
_cell.length_a   1.000
_cell.length_b   1.000
_cell.length_c   1.000
_cell.angle_alpha   90.00
_cell.angle_beta   90.00
_cell.angle_gamma   90.00
#
_symmetry.space_group_name_H-M   'P 1'
#
loop_
_entity.id
_entity.type
_entity.pdbx_description
1 polymer ?
#
loop_
_entity_poly.entity_id
_entity_poly.type
_entity_poly.pdbx_seq_one_letter_code
_entity_poly.pdbx_strand_id
1 'polypeptide(L)' 'MAPPKTPSDPRALKRKVSPQILQLPGVSGIGVPKGQLTVYLESDSEDIRERVREVLKTVSPEADVVFLVLGKFSKQDPD' A
#
# COMPACT_ATOMS: atom_id res chain seq x y z
N MET A 1 15.23 17.91 -22.90
CA MET A 1 14.48 16.64 -22.71
C MET A 1 13.85 16.68 -21.33
N ALA A 2 12.53 16.79 -21.25
CA ALA A 2 11.82 16.62 -19.97
C ALA A 2 11.88 15.13 -19.59
N PRO A 3 12.07 14.75 -18.32
CA PRO A 3 11.93 13.36 -17.92
C PRO A 3 10.50 12.92 -18.28
N PRO A 4 10.30 11.68 -18.75
CA PRO A 4 8.97 11.19 -19.02
C PRO A 4 8.18 11.34 -17.72
N LYS A 5 7.03 12.03 -17.80
CA LYS A 5 5.96 11.91 -16.79
C LYS A 5 5.46 10.47 -16.90
N THR A 6 6.22 9.53 -16.34
CA THR A 6 5.83 8.13 -16.31
C THR A 6 4.52 8.10 -15.54
N PRO A 7 3.41 7.61 -16.12
CA PRO A 7 2.20 7.37 -15.33
C PRO A 7 2.65 6.52 -14.15
N SER A 8 2.44 7.02 -12.93
CA SER A 8 2.98 6.50 -11.68
C SER A 8 2.87 4.97 -11.67
N ASP A 9 3.95 4.27 -12.05
CA ASP A 9 3.86 2.84 -12.25
C ASP A 9 3.52 2.23 -10.88
N PRO A 10 2.35 1.61 -10.73
CA PRO A 10 1.82 1.28 -9.41
C PRO A 10 2.68 0.23 -8.72
N ARG A 11 3.44 -0.58 -9.49
CA ARG A 11 4.47 -1.49 -8.95
C ARG A 11 5.71 -0.73 -8.49
N ALA A 12 6.18 0.26 -9.25
CA ALA A 12 7.29 1.11 -8.82
C ALA A 12 6.92 1.91 -7.56
N LEU A 13 5.69 2.43 -7.49
CA LEU A 13 5.15 3.11 -6.32
C LEU A 13 5.10 2.17 -5.13
N LYS A 14 4.48 0.99 -5.28
CA LYS A 14 4.47 -0.07 -4.26
C LYS A 14 5.89 -0.35 -3.75
N ARG A 15 6.87 -0.49 -4.63
CA ARG A 15 8.26 -0.79 -4.23
C ARG A 15 8.88 0.30 -3.34
N LYS A 16 8.50 1.56 -3.55
CA LYS A 16 8.95 2.70 -2.73
C LYS A 16 8.22 2.79 -1.38
N VAL A 17 6.89 2.58 -1.37
CA VAL A 17 6.08 2.76 -0.16
C VAL A 17 5.95 1.50 0.69
N SER A 18 6.17 0.31 0.10
CA SER A 18 6.05 -0.98 0.78
C SER A 18 6.87 -1.10 2.06
N PRO A 19 8.15 -0.65 2.14
CA PRO A 19 8.91 -0.75 3.38
C PRO A 19 8.32 0.09 4.51
N GLN A 20 7.73 1.23 4.19
CA GLN A 20 7.13 2.14 5.16
C GLN A 20 5.73 1.66 5.58
N ILE A 21 4.91 1.26 4.61
CA ILE A 21 3.54 0.77 4.86
C ILE A 21 3.55 -0.54 5.64
N LEU A 22 4.48 -1.47 5.35
CA LEU A 22 4.60 -2.73 6.09
C LEU A 22 5.11 -2.55 7.53
N GLN A 23 5.66 -1.39 7.88
CA GLN A 23 6.03 -1.06 9.27
C GLN A 23 4.85 -0.48 10.07
N LEU A 24 3.74 -0.13 9.42
CA LEU A 24 2.57 0.41 10.11
C LEU A 24 1.84 -0.72 10.87
N PRO A 25 1.62 -0.58 12.19
CA PRO A 25 0.87 -1.57 12.95
C PRO A 25 -0.57 -1.64 12.44
N GLY A 26 -1.08 -2.86 12.22
CA GLY A 26 -2.40 -3.10 11.64
C GLY A 26 -2.43 -3.18 10.10
N VAL A 27 -1.28 -3.06 9.43
CA VAL A 27 -1.12 -3.43 8.02
C VAL A 27 -0.69 -4.89 7.91
N SER A 28 -1.51 -5.68 7.23
CA SER A 28 -1.23 -7.08 6.94
C SER A 28 -0.36 -7.24 5.68
N GLY A 29 -0.44 -6.32 4.72
CA GLY A 29 0.33 -6.44 3.49
C GLY A 29 0.06 -5.33 2.47
N ILE A 30 0.81 -5.36 1.36
CA ILE A 30 0.61 -4.44 0.23
C ILE A 30 0.84 -5.15 -1.11
N GLY A 31 -0.07 -4.91 -2.05
CA GLY A 31 -0.08 -5.52 -3.37
C GLY A 31 -0.43 -4.52 -4.47
N VAL A 32 -0.36 -5.00 -5.72
CA VAL A 32 -0.83 -4.25 -6.89
C VAL A 32 -1.74 -5.14 -7.77
N PRO A 33 -2.85 -5.66 -7.24
CA PRO A 33 -3.77 -6.48 -8.03
C PRO A 33 -4.36 -5.65 -9.18
N LYS A 34 -4.40 -6.22 -10.38
CA LYS A 34 -4.95 -5.58 -11.59
C LYS A 34 -4.37 -4.19 -11.92
N GLY A 35 -3.16 -3.88 -11.45
CA GLY A 35 -2.53 -2.58 -11.67
C GLY A 35 -2.98 -1.49 -10.69
N GLN A 36 -3.70 -1.80 -9.62
CA GLN A 36 -4.11 -0.83 -8.62
C GLN A 36 -3.40 -1.09 -7.31
N LEU A 37 -2.92 -0.04 -6.62
CA LEU A 37 -2.27 -0.20 -5.34
C LEU A 37 -3.30 -0.64 -4.29
N THR A 38 -3.08 -1.77 -3.64
CA THR A 38 -3.98 -2.29 -2.60
C THR A 38 -3.22 -2.55 -1.32
N VAL A 39 -3.72 -1.97 -0.22
CA VAL A 39 -3.18 -2.18 1.13
C VAL A 39 -4.13 -3.07 1.90
N TYR A 40 -3.59 -4.17 2.40
CA TYR A 40 -4.30 -5.15 3.21
C TYR A 40 -4.17 -4.78 4.67
N LEU A 41 -5.30 -4.62 5.35
CA LEU A 41 -5.36 -4.23 6.75
C LEU A 41 -5.79 -5.41 7.61
N GLU A 42 -5.24 -5.49 8.82
CA GLU A 42 -5.63 -6.46 9.84
C GLU A 42 -7.03 -6.19 10.39
N SER A 43 -7.42 -4.91 10.47
CA SER A 43 -8.72 -4.44 10.95
C SER A 43 -9.15 -3.19 10.17
N ASP A 44 -10.46 -2.90 10.15
CA ASP A 44 -10.96 -1.62 9.64
C ASP A 44 -10.61 -0.52 10.66
N SER A 45 -9.55 0.24 10.38
CA SER A 45 -9.09 1.35 11.22
C SER A 45 -8.78 2.55 10.34
N GLU A 46 -9.45 3.65 10.64
CA GLU A 46 -9.32 4.89 9.88
C GLU A 46 -7.93 5.52 10.11
N ASP A 47 -7.39 5.43 11.33
CA ASP A 47 -6.04 5.90 11.67
C ASP A 47 -4.97 5.28 10.76
N ILE A 48 -5.08 3.98 10.47
CA ILE A 48 -4.12 3.29 9.59
C ILE A 48 -4.30 3.76 8.15
N ARG A 49 -5.54 3.93 7.70
CA ARG A 49 -5.84 4.46 6.35
C ARG A 49 -5.26 5.85 6.17
N GLU A 50 -5.37 6.71 7.18
CA GLU A 50 -4.77 8.05 7.16
C GLU A 50 -3.25 7.98 7.12
N ARG A 51 -2.60 7.19 7.98
CA ARG A 51 -1.15 6.98 7.97
C ARG A 51 -0.63 6.51 6.61
N VAL A 52 -1.32 5.55 5.99
CA VAL A 52 -0.97 5.06 4.65
C VAL A 52 -1.14 6.16 3.59
N ARG A 53 -2.22 6.95 3.68
CA ARG A 53 -2.44 8.10 2.79
C ARG A 53 -1.36 9.16 2.96
N GLU A 54 -0.89 9.43 4.17
CA GLU A 54 0.22 10.36 4.41
C GLU A 54 1.52 9.88 3.75
N VAL A 55 1.87 8.60 3.94
CA VAL A 55 3.03 8.00 3.25
C VAL A 55 2.88 8.11 1.73
N LEU A 56 1.68 7.84 1.19
CA LEU A 56 1.43 7.95 -0.24
C LEU A 56 1.52 9.39 -0.74
N LYS A 57 1.00 10.38 -0.01
CA LYS A 57 1.08 11.81 -0.37
C LYS A 57 2.52 12.28 -0.58
N THR A 58 3.48 11.76 0.19
CA THR A 58 4.89 12.13 0.03
C THR A 58 5.54 11.62 -1.27
N VAL A 59 5.02 10.52 -1.82
CA VAL A 59 5.61 9.88 -3.01
C VAL A 59 4.78 10.14 -4.27
N SER A 60 3.46 10.07 -4.16
CA SER A 60 2.51 10.31 -5.22
C SER A 60 1.15 10.70 -4.63
N PRO A 61 0.82 11.99 -4.53
CA PRO A 61 -0.44 12.46 -3.98
C PRO A 61 -1.66 12.09 -4.84
N GLU A 62 -1.45 11.74 -6.10
CA GLU A 62 -2.50 11.31 -7.04
C GLU A 62 -2.64 9.78 -7.12
N ALA A 63 -1.93 9.03 -6.29
CA ALA A 63 -1.99 7.58 -6.31
C ALA A 63 -3.33 7.07 -5.75
N ASP A 64 -4.08 6.37 -6.60
CA ASP A 64 -5.29 5.68 -6.21
C ASP A 64 -4.92 4.42 -5.41
N VAL A 65 -5.35 4.38 -4.14
CA VAL A 65 -5.10 3.27 -3.21
C VAL A 65 -6.42 2.69 -2.71
N VAL A 66 -6.50 1.35 -2.77
CA VAL A 66 -7.62 0.59 -2.23
C VAL A 66 -7.22 -0.02 -0.91
N PHE A 67 -8.07 0.10 0.10
CA PHE A 67 -7.91 -0.55 1.38
C PHE A 67 -8.79 -1.78 1.45
N LEU A 68 -8.21 -2.92 1.78
CA LEU A 68 -8.95 -4.17 1.89
C LEU A 68 -8.66 -4.80 3.25
N VAL A 69 -9.70 -5.01 4.04
CA VAL A 69 -9.57 -5.62 5.37
C VAL A 69 -9.64 -7.14 5.19
N LEU A 70 -8.53 -7.83 5.43
CA LEU A 70 -8.44 -9.30 5.32
C LEU A 70 -8.42 -10.00 6.68
N GLY A 71 -8.36 -9.25 7.78
CA GLY A 71 -8.07 -9.83 9.09
C GLY A 71 -6.55 -10.02 9.30
N LYS A 72 -6.17 -10.60 10.44
CA LYS A 72 -4.78 -10.97 10.68
C LYS A 72 -4.31 -11.98 9.64
N PHE A 73 -3.26 -11.63 8.91
CA PHE A 73 -2.53 -12.61 8.11
C PHE A 73 -1.75 -13.50 9.07
N SER A 74 -2.32 -14.65 9.42
CA SER A 74 -1.52 -15.77 9.90
C SER A 74 -0.74 -16.28 8.71
N LYS A 75 0.59 -16.13 8.73
CA LYS A 75 1.48 -16.86 7.83
C LYS A 75 1.03 -18.32 7.93
N GLN A 76 0.52 -18.90 6.84
CA GLN A 76 0.17 -20.31 6.85
C GLN A 76 1.49 -21.05 7.09
N ASP A 77 1.66 -21.56 8.31
CA ASP A 77 2.69 -22.54 8.60
C ASP A 77 2.37 -23.75 7.71
N PRO A 78 3.27 -24.15 6.79
CA PRO A 78 3.10 -25.42 6.11
C PRO A 78 3.41 -26.52 7.13
N ASP A 79 2.38 -27.27 7.52
CA ASP A 79 2.51 -28.55 8.24
C ASP A 79 3.31 -29.56 7.38
#